data_AF-A0A164ABB3-F1
#
_entry.id   AF-A0A164ABB3-F1
#
_cell.length_a   1.000
_cell.length_b   1.000
_cell.length_c   1.000
_cell.angle_alpha   90.00
_cell.angle_beta   90.00
_cell.angle_gamma   90.00
#
_symmetry.space_group_name_H-M   'P 1'
#
loop_
_entity.id
_entity.type
_entity.pdbx_description
1 polymer ?
#
loop_
_entity_poly.entity_id
_entity_poly.type
_entity_poly.pdbx_seq_one_letter_code
_entity_poly.pdbx_strand_id
1 'polypeptide(L)'
;MLLVDRLGRKQLLLIGSAGMTLSLLALSIGLRGLVMPQGPDSLSGSSTVVVMIAVNLFVFSFGCSWGPVLWILLGELFSNRIREKALGVSVTAKWLATILISLSFPLWLKHA
;
A
#
# COMPACT_ATOMS: atom_id res chain seq x y z
N MET A 1 16.52 -7.00 5.49
CA MET A 1 16.77 -7.38 6.90
C MET A 1 17.77 -6.45 7.57
N LEU A 2 18.90 -6.09 6.94
CA LEU A 2 19.86 -5.11 7.49
C LEU A 2 19.27 -3.73 7.86
N LEU A 3 18.29 -3.20 7.11
CA LEU A 3 17.60 -1.95 7.47
C LEU A 3 16.68 -2.08 8.70
N VAL A 4 16.10 -3.26 8.91
CA VAL A 4 15.13 -3.52 9.99
C VAL A 4 15.84 -3.57 11.34
N ASP A 5 17.04 -4.16 11.38
CA ASP A 5 17.81 -4.33 12.62
C ASP A 5 18.46 -3.02 13.12
N ARG A 6 18.65 -2.01 12.25
CA ARG A 6 19.29 -0.73 12.63
C ARG A 6 18.33 0.43 12.88
N LEU A 7 17.15 0.46 12.25
CA LEU A 7 16.29 1.65 12.26
C LEU A 7 15.15 1.61 13.26
N GLY A 8 14.94 0.53 14.00
CA GLY A 8 13.85 0.48 14.97
C GLY A 8 12.46 0.43 14.31
N ARG A 9 11.63 -0.46 14.83
CA ARG A 9 10.36 -0.91 14.23
C ARG A 9 9.35 0.23 13.98
N LYS A 10 9.32 1.23 14.88
CA LYS A 10 8.49 2.44 14.77
C LYS A 10 8.96 3.40 13.68
N GLN A 11 10.27 3.60 13.52
CA GLN A 11 10.79 4.53 12.52
C GLN A 11 10.65 3.95 11.12
N LEU A 12 10.75 2.63 10.97
CA LEU A 12 10.50 1.96 9.68
C LEU A 12 9.05 2.15 9.19
N LEU A 13 8.07 2.12 10.10
CA LEU A 13 6.67 2.42 9.79
C LEU A 13 6.48 3.89 9.38
N LEU A 14 7.10 4.82 10.11
CA LEU A 14 7.03 6.25 9.81
C LEU A 14 7.67 6.59 8.46
N ILE A 15 8.88 6.10 8.19
CA ILE A 15 9.59 6.32 6.91
C ILE A 15 8.79 5.72 5.75
N GLY A 16 8.23 4.52 5.92
CA GLY A 16 7.37 3.91 4.91
C GLY A 16 6.11 4.71 4.63
N SER A 17 5.42 5.19 5.69
CA SER A 17 4.23 6.02 5.54
C SER A 17 4.53 7.38 4.88
N ALA A 18 5.69 7.96 5.17
CA ALA A 18 6.14 9.19 4.51
C ALA A 18 6.41 8.95 3.02
N GLY A 19 7.08 7.85 2.65
CA GLY A 19 7.31 7.45 1.26
C GLY A 19 6.01 7.14 0.50
N MET A 20 5.03 6.51 1.16
CA MET A 20 3.68 6.32 0.60
C MET A 20 2.96 7.64 0.37
N THR A 21 3.01 8.55 1.35
CA THR A 21 2.34 9.86 1.23
C THR A 21 2.93 10.66 0.06
N LEU A 22 4.26 10.65 -0.09
CA LEU A 22 4.93 11.35 -1.18
C LEU A 22 4.60 10.75 -2.55
N SER A 23 4.54 9.42 -2.66
CA SER A 23 4.18 8.74 -3.91
C SER A 23 2.71 8.94 -4.28
N LEU A 24 1.80 8.96 -3.31
CA LEU A 24 0.39 9.31 -3.52
C LEU A 24 0.21 10.78 -3.95
N LEU A 25 1.00 11.71 -3.41
CA LEU A 25 1.01 13.10 -3.87
C LEU A 25 1.51 13.22 -5.31
N ALA A 26 2.61 12.53 -5.65
CA ALA A 26 3.12 12.48 -7.02
C ALA A 26 2.10 11.87 -8.00
N LEU A 27 1.40 10.82 -7.57
CA LEU A 27 0.31 10.21 -8.34
C LEU A 27 -0.86 11.18 -8.53
N SER A 28 -1.28 11.90 -7.49
CA SER A 28 -2.34 12.91 -7.57
C SER A 28 -2.01 14.04 -8.56
N ILE A 29 -0.75 14.51 -8.57
CA ILE A 29 -0.27 15.52 -9.52
C ILE A 29 -0.24 14.96 -10.95
N GLY A 30 0.27 13.74 -11.13
CA GLY A 30 0.31 13.06 -12.43
C GLY A 30 -1.08 12.80 -13.00
N LEU A 31 -2.03 12.39 -12.15
CA LEU A 31 -3.44 12.20 -12.52
C LEU A 31 -4.15 13.52 -12.81
N ARG A 32 -3.86 14.61 -12.08
CA ARG A 32 -4.40 15.94 -12.42
C ARG A 32 -3.98 16.42 -13.80
N GLY A 33 -2.79 16.05 -14.26
CA GLY A 33 -2.35 16.27 -15.64
C GLY A 33 -3.14 15.48 -16.69
N LEU A 34 -3.81 14.39 -16.29
CA LEU A 34 -4.63 13.52 -17.15
C LEU A 34 -6.13 13.90 -17.18
N VAL A 35 -6.63 14.64 -16.19
CA VAL A 35 -8.06 15.02 -16.08
C VAL A 35 -8.40 16.28 -16.90
N MET A 36 -7.42 16.96 -17.48
CA MET A 36 -7.71 18.00 -18.49
C MET A 36 -8.18 17.31 -19.79
N PRO A 37 -9.40 17.60 -20.28
CA PRO A 37 -10.00 16.88 -21.39
C PRO A 37 -9.27 17.21 -22.68
N GLN A 38 -8.36 16.34 -23.11
CA GLN A 38 -7.73 16.38 -24.43
C GLN A 38 -7.89 15.03 -25.14
N GLY A 39 -9.14 14.56 -25.23
CA GLY A 39 -9.50 13.43 -26.11
C GLY A 39 -8.95 12.06 -25.70
N PRO A 40 -9.37 10.99 -26.41
CA PRO A 40 -9.07 9.59 -26.05
C PRO A 40 -7.60 9.19 -26.21
N ASP A 41 -6.72 10.08 -26.69
CA ASP A 41 -5.33 9.78 -27.04
C ASP A 41 -4.28 10.59 -26.26
N SER A 42 -4.65 11.37 -25.22
CA SER A 42 -3.68 12.21 -24.50
C SER A 42 -2.97 11.50 -23.33
N LEU A 43 -2.40 10.32 -23.58
CA LEU A 43 -1.25 9.85 -22.79
C LEU A 43 -0.03 10.66 -23.21
N SER A 44 0.03 11.93 -22.81
CA SER A 44 1.26 12.73 -22.90
C SER A 44 2.35 11.95 -22.19
N GLY A 45 3.36 11.48 -22.93
CA GLY A 45 4.33 10.48 -22.47
C GLY A 45 5.04 10.86 -21.16
N SER A 46 5.14 12.15 -20.84
CA SER A 46 5.73 12.62 -19.58
C SER A 46 4.83 12.35 -18.35
N SER A 47 3.52 12.50 -18.44
CA SER A 47 2.61 12.26 -17.31
C SER A 47 2.47 10.78 -16.99
N THR A 48 2.47 9.92 -18.01
CA THR A 48 2.43 8.45 -17.87
C THR A 48 3.68 7.93 -17.14
N VAL A 49 4.86 8.46 -17.47
CA VAL A 49 6.12 8.08 -16.81
C VAL A 49 6.12 8.48 -15.33
N VAL A 50 5.64 9.69 -15.01
CA VAL A 50 5.54 10.15 -13.61
C VAL A 50 4.59 9.25 -12.80
N VAL A 51 3.45 8.88 -13.37
CA VAL A 51 2.49 7.95 -12.74
C VAL A 51 3.12 6.57 -12.52
N MET A 52 3.82 6.02 -13.52
CA MET A 52 4.50 4.72 -13.37
C MET A 52 5.57 4.75 -12.27
N ILE A 53 6.39 5.80 -12.23
CA ILE A 53 7.43 5.95 -11.21
C ILE A 53 6.78 6.08 -9.82
N ALA A 54 5.73 6.88 -9.70
CA ALA A 54 5.01 7.06 -8.44
C ALA A 54 4.42 5.73 -7.92
N VAL A 55 3.79 4.94 -8.78
CA VAL A 55 3.23 3.62 -8.42
C VAL A 55 4.34 2.66 -8.00
N ASN A 56 5.46 2.60 -8.74
CA ASN A 56 6.58 1.74 -8.37
C ASN A 56 7.22 2.15 -7.04
N LEU A 57 7.38 3.45 -6.80
CA LEU A 57 7.91 3.97 -5.54
C LEU A 57 6.98 3.67 -4.37
N PHE A 58 5.66 3.72 -4.59
CA PHE A 58 4.66 3.31 -3.61
C PHE A 58 4.81 1.82 -3.27
N VAL A 59 4.86 0.94 -4.27
CA VAL A 59 5.01 -0.51 -4.08
C VAL A 59 6.32 -0.84 -3.37
N PHE A 60 7.43 -0.20 -3.75
CA PHE A 60 8.73 -0.37 -3.11
C PHE A 60 8.68 0.08 -1.63
N SER A 61 8.15 1.27 -1.36
CA SER A 61 8.02 1.79 0.02
C SER A 61 7.11 0.92 0.88
N PHE A 62 6.03 0.37 0.29
CA PHE A 62 5.15 -0.60 0.94
C PHE A 62 5.85 -1.92 1.24
N GLY A 63 6.57 -2.46 0.27
CA GLY A 63 7.32 -3.71 0.41
C GLY A 63 8.43 -3.61 1.46
N CYS A 64 9.11 -2.47 1.58
CA CYS A 64 10.16 -2.28 2.57
C CYS A 64 9.64 -2.00 3.99
N SER A 65 8.45 -1.40 4.13
CA SER A 65 7.90 -1.01 5.43
C SER A 65 6.77 -1.93 5.86
N TRP A 66 5.57 -1.74 5.31
CA TRP A 66 4.37 -2.42 5.79
C TRP A 66 4.41 -3.94 5.56
N GLY A 67 5.07 -4.42 4.50
CA GLY A 67 5.21 -5.85 4.22
C GLY A 67 5.82 -6.63 5.39
N PRO A 68 7.12 -6.49 5.69
CA PRO A 68 7.78 -7.24 6.76
C PRO A 68 7.43 -6.72 8.16
N VAL A 69 7.20 -5.42 8.34
CA VAL A 69 7.02 -4.85 9.69
C VAL A 69 5.69 -5.25 10.30
N LEU A 70 4.61 -5.38 9.53
CA LEU A 70 3.31 -5.82 10.08
C LEU A 70 3.43 -7.19 10.74
N TRP A 71 4.12 -8.14 10.11
CA TRP A 71 4.30 -9.49 10.64
C TRP A 71 5.17 -9.51 11.91
N ILE A 72 6.21 -8.67 11.95
CA ILE A 72 7.06 -8.51 13.13
C ILE A 72 6.28 -7.87 14.28
N LEU A 73 5.53 -6.81 14.00
CA LEU A 73 4.75 -6.08 15.00
C LEU A 73 3.65 -6.94 15.61
N LEU A 74 2.93 -7.71 14.79
CA LEU A 74 1.95 -8.69 15.27
C LEU A 74 2.62 -9.76 16.14
N GLY A 75 3.82 -10.20 15.79
CA GLY A 75 4.60 -11.14 16.59
C GLY A 75 5.04 -10.60 17.95
N GLU A 76 5.17 -9.28 18.09
CA GLU A 76 5.63 -8.59 19.31
C GLU A 76 4.49 -8.05 20.18
N LEU A 77 3.38 -7.64 19.57
CA LEU A 77 2.19 -7.13 20.27
C LEU A 77 1.51 -8.21 21.11
N PHE A 78 1.59 -9.47 20.71
CA PHE A 78 0.91 -10.57 21.38
C PHE A 78 1.87 -11.38 22.25
N SER A 79 1.52 -11.52 23.53
CA SER A 79 2.17 -12.45 24.46
C SER A 79 2.23 -13.87 23.87
N ASN A 80 3.34 -14.57 24.11
CA ASN A 80 3.60 -15.90 23.55
C ASN A 80 2.48 -16.93 23.85
N ARG A 81 1.69 -16.71 24.92
CA ARG A 81 0.57 -17.58 25.30
C ARG A 81 -0.64 -17.48 24.36
N ILE A 82 -0.86 -16.34 23.70
CA ILE A 82 -2.02 -16.10 22.82
C ILE A 82 -1.63 -15.80 21.37
N ARG A 83 -0.32 -15.73 21.07
CA ARG A 83 0.22 -15.28 19.79
C ARG A 83 -0.37 -16.01 18.60
N GLU A 84 -0.43 -17.34 18.66
CA GLU A 84 -0.96 -18.16 17.55
C GLU A 84 -2.44 -17.90 17.28
N LYS A 85 -3.25 -17.78 18.35
CA LYS A 85 -4.69 -17.49 18.24
C LYS A 85 -4.92 -16.08 17.70
N ALA A 86 -4.18 -15.10 18.20
CA ALA A 86 -4.28 -13.71 17.77
C ALA A 86 -3.83 -13.51 16.30
N LEU A 87 -2.77 -14.21 15.89
CA LEU A 87 -2.33 -14.26 14.49
C LEU A 87 -3.41 -14.90 13.60
N GLY A 88 -4.01 -16.01 14.03
CA GLY A 88 -5.09 -16.66 13.30
C GLY A 88 -6.29 -15.74 13.06
N VAL A 89 -6.75 -15.02 14.09
CA VAL A 89 -7.84 -14.03 13.96
C VAL A 89 -7.44 -12.88 13.03
N SER A 90 -6.22 -12.35 13.16
CA SER A 90 -5.73 -11.24 12.34
C SER A 90 -5.66 -11.62 10.85
N VAL A 91 -5.17 -12.82 10.54
CA VAL A 91 -5.09 -13.35 9.18
C VAL A 91 -6.49 -13.59 8.61
N THR A 92 -7.40 -14.13 9.41
CA THR A 92 -8.79 -14.35 9.01
C THR A 92 -9.48 -13.03 8.69
N ALA A 93 -9.34 -12.02 9.54
CA ALA A 93 -9.88 -10.67 9.30
C ALA A 93 -9.29 -10.05 8.02
N LYS A 94 -7.98 -10.21 7.77
CA LYS A 94 -7.34 -9.76 6.54
C LYS A 94 -7.96 -10.42 5.30
N TRP A 95 -8.14 -11.74 5.33
CA TRP A 95 -8.75 -12.48 4.22
C TRP A 95 -10.21 -12.12 4.00
N LEU A 96 -10.98 -11.88 5.08
CA LEU A 96 -12.35 -11.38 4.98
C LEU A 96 -12.40 -10.00 4.30
N ALA A 97 -11.50 -9.09 4.65
CA ALA A 97 -11.39 -7.81 3.96
C ALA A 97 -11.06 -7.97 2.48
N THR A 98 -10.15 -8.88 2.13
CA THR A 98 -9.85 -9.21 0.73
C THR A 98 -11.09 -9.73 0.01
N ILE A 99 -11.83 -10.67 0.60
CA ILE A 99 -13.06 -11.21 0.01
C ILE A 99 -14.11 -10.11 -0.18
N LEU A 100 -14.31 -9.25 0.83
CA LEU A 100 -15.24 -8.12 0.74
C LEU A 100 -14.88 -7.19 -0.42
N ILE A 101 -13.61 -6.84 -0.59
CA ILE A 101 -13.14 -5.99 -1.69
C ILE A 101 -13.36 -6.72 -3.03
N SER A 102 -12.97 -7.99 -3.14
CA SER A 102 -13.13 -8.80 -4.35
C SER A 102 -14.60 -8.98 -4.75
N LEU A 103 -15.53 -9.05 -3.81
CA LEU A 103 -16.97 -9.12 -4.07
C LEU A 103 -17.59 -7.75 -4.38
N SER A 104 -17.09 -6.69 -3.76
CA SER A 104 -17.59 -5.33 -3.97
C SER A 104 -17.18 -4.77 -5.33
N PHE A 105 -16.02 -5.14 -5.84
CA PHE A 105 -15.50 -4.67 -7.14
C PHE A 105 -16.43 -4.99 -8.33
N PRO A 106 -16.92 -6.24 -8.53
CA PRO A 106 -17.85 -6.56 -9.62
C PRO A 106 -19.24 -5.93 -9.43
N LEU A 107 -19.65 -5.59 -8.20
CA LEU A 107 -20.89 -4.84 -7.96
C LEU A 107 -20.76 -3.37 -8.40
N TRP A 108 -19.63 -2.73 -8.12
CA TRP A 108 -19.35 -1.37 -8.59
C TRP A 108 -19.21 -1.29 -10.11
N LEU A 109 -18.53 -2.27 -10.74
CA LEU A 109 -18.34 -2.30 -12.19
C LEU A 109 -19.65 -2.53 -12.98
N LYS A 110 -20.69 -3.07 -12.35
CA LYS A 110 -22.00 -3.27 -12.99
C LYS A 110 -22.89 -2.03 -12.99
N HIS A 111 -22.50 -0.96 -12.29
CA HIS A 111 -23.30 0.27 -12.13
C HIS A 111 -22.55 1.54 -12.54
N ALA A 112 -21.35 1.41 -13.12
CA ALA A 112 -20.56 2.49 -13.73
C ALA A 112 -20.52 2.27 -15.25
#